data_AF-A0A929UC19-F1
#
_entry.id   AF-A0A929UC19-F1
#
_cell.length_a   1.000
_cell.length_b   1.000
_cell.length_c   1.000
_cell.angle_alpha   90.00
_cell.angle_beta   90.00
_cell.angle_gamma   90.00
#
_symmetry.space_group_name_H-M   'P 1'
#
loop_
_entity.id
_entity.type
_entity.pdbx_description
1 polymer ?
#
loop_
_entity_poly.entity_id
_entity_poly.type
_entity_poly.pdbx_seq_one_letter_code
_entity_poly.pdbx_strand_id
1 'polypeptide(L)'
;ELHSIISNGFAVMYIIAQKLVWKSVEDGYLVGSRGSVGSSFVAFTAGITEVNSLPPHYVCPSCKYSDFDSEEVRAYAGNSGCDMPDKICPHCGAKLKKDGFDIPFETFLGFKGDKEPDIDLNFSGEYQSKAHKYTEVIFGAGQTFRAGTIAALADKTAYGYVKKYFDSVHEEKRRSEINRLVLKCTGIRTGTGQHPGGIIVLPVGQDINSFTPVQHPANKDIATVTTHYDYHSIDHNLLKLDILGHDDPTMIRFLQDVTDIDPTEVPLDDRKVMTLWQSTEALGLTPKQISGTKLGCLGLPEFGTDFAMQMVIDAKPTSFSHLIRISGLSHGTDVWLGNAKDLIMSGQATIDTAICCRDDIMIYLIQKGMDKSLSFKTMESVRKGKGLQPEMKEAMKEAQVPDWYIDSCLKIKYMFPKAHAAAYVMMAWRIAWFKVYYPAAFYAAWFSIRAKAFSYEDMCQGEAHLHQVMEDFRNRKDELTNTEALELQDMRLVEEMYERGIEFMPLDLFRAKARSFQVIDGKIMPSLQSIDGMGPIAAIAIEEAVKGGSFLSRDEFREKTKCPQAVMDKLTEIGLLSELPQSNQISIFDL
;
A
#
# COMPACT_ATOMS: atom_id res chain seq x y z
N GLU A 1 -9.74 18.04 -21.31
CA GLU A 1 -9.56 18.04 -19.84
C GLU A 1 -9.63 19.43 -19.21
N LEU A 2 -8.70 20.36 -19.48
CA LEU A 2 -8.62 21.68 -18.80
C LEU A 2 -9.95 22.43 -18.72
N HIS A 3 -10.69 22.54 -19.84
CA HIS A 3 -12.00 23.19 -19.85
C HIS A 3 -12.95 22.60 -18.79
N SER A 4 -13.05 21.27 -18.71
CA SER A 4 -13.88 20.56 -17.73
C SER A 4 -13.40 20.76 -16.29
N ILE A 5 -12.09 20.77 -16.05
CA ILE A 5 -11.53 20.96 -14.70
C ILE A 5 -11.84 22.38 -14.22
N ILE A 6 -11.64 23.38 -15.08
CA ILE A 6 -11.79 24.79 -14.73
C ILE A 6 -13.28 25.15 -14.60
N SER A 7 -14.13 24.77 -15.56
CA SER A 7 -15.55 25.14 -15.56
C SER A 7 -16.32 24.53 -14.39
N ASN A 8 -15.89 23.36 -13.89
CA ASN A 8 -16.50 22.70 -12.73
C ASN A 8 -15.81 23.04 -11.39
N GLY A 9 -14.88 24.01 -11.37
CA GLY A 9 -14.31 24.54 -10.12
C GLY A 9 -13.20 23.70 -9.49
N PHE A 10 -12.68 22.67 -10.16
CA PHE A 10 -11.70 21.74 -9.60
C PHE A 10 -10.23 22.16 -9.78
N ALA A 11 -9.98 23.27 -10.48
CA ALA A 11 -8.62 23.78 -10.72
C ALA A 11 -7.84 24.03 -9.42
N VAL A 12 -8.52 24.53 -8.37
CA VAL A 12 -7.89 24.79 -7.07
C VAL A 12 -7.33 23.50 -6.46
N MET A 13 -8.07 22.39 -6.53
CA MET A 13 -7.64 21.09 -6.00
C MET A 13 -6.38 20.59 -6.71
N TYR A 14 -6.27 20.78 -8.03
CA TYR A 14 -5.08 20.40 -8.79
C TYR A 14 -3.86 21.21 -8.34
N ILE A 15 -3.99 22.52 -8.14
CA ILE A 15 -2.89 23.37 -7.67
C ILE A 15 -2.45 22.99 -6.25
N ILE A 16 -3.40 22.66 -5.36
CA ILE A 16 -3.09 22.21 -4.00
C ILE A 16 -2.33 20.88 -4.03
N ALA A 17 -2.84 19.90 -4.78
CA ALA A 17 -2.21 18.59 -4.93
C ALA A 17 -0.80 18.72 -5.51
N GLN A 18 -0.62 19.55 -6.55
CA GLN A 18 0.69 19.85 -7.13
C GLN A 18 1.66 20.39 -6.08
N LYS A 19 1.24 21.40 -5.30
CA LYS A 19 2.08 21.99 -4.24
C LYS A 19 2.48 20.96 -3.18
N LEU A 20 1.55 20.10 -2.76
CA LEU A 20 1.82 19.04 -1.79
C LEU A 20 2.84 18.03 -2.32
N VAL A 21 2.67 17.58 -3.57
CA VAL A 21 3.60 16.64 -4.21
C VAL A 21 4.98 17.27 -4.37
N TRP A 22 5.06 18.49 -4.92
CA TRP A 22 6.33 19.17 -5.13
C TRP A 22 7.09 19.41 -3.83
N LYS A 23 6.40 19.79 -2.76
CA LYS A 23 7.03 19.98 -1.44
C LYS A 23 7.60 18.67 -0.90
N SER A 24 6.88 17.56 -1.05
CA SER A 24 7.34 16.24 -0.65
C SER A 24 8.57 15.80 -1.43
N VAL A 25 8.54 15.95 -2.75
CA VAL A 25 9.66 15.60 -3.64
C VAL A 25 10.88 16.47 -3.37
N GLU A 26 10.71 17.77 -3.14
CA GLU A 26 11.79 18.69 -2.72
C GLU A 26 12.43 18.26 -1.39
N ASP A 27 11.63 17.73 -0.46
CA ASP A 27 12.12 17.17 0.80
C ASP A 27 12.65 15.72 0.67
N GLY A 28 12.73 15.19 -0.56
CA GLY A 28 13.29 13.88 -0.87
C GLY A 28 12.31 12.71 -0.83
N TYR A 29 11.03 12.93 -0.58
CA TYR A 29 10.03 11.86 -0.50
C TYR A 29 9.16 11.82 -1.75
N LEU A 30 9.33 10.77 -2.56
CA LEU A 30 8.43 10.47 -3.68
C LEU A 30 7.00 10.29 -3.16
N VAL A 31 6.01 10.72 -3.95
CA VAL A 31 4.59 10.54 -3.63
C VAL A 31 4.00 9.51 -4.57
N GLY A 32 3.42 8.46 -4.00
CA GLY A 32 2.70 7.44 -4.76
C GLY A 32 1.39 7.99 -5.29
N SER A 33 1.12 7.76 -6.58
CA SER A 33 -0.17 8.07 -7.19
C SER A 33 -1.27 7.15 -6.64
N ARG A 34 -2.48 7.68 -6.45
CA ARG A 34 -3.62 6.88 -5.97
C ARG A 34 -4.95 7.36 -6.56
N GLY A 35 -5.87 6.41 -6.68
CA GLY A 35 -7.27 6.70 -7.00
C GLY A 35 -7.46 7.00 -8.47
N SER A 36 -8.44 7.85 -8.80
CA SER A 36 -8.77 8.15 -10.20
C SER A 36 -8.09 9.37 -10.80
N VAL A 37 -7.27 10.11 -10.05
CA VAL A 37 -6.58 11.29 -10.58
C VAL A 37 -5.60 10.94 -11.71
N GLY A 38 -5.04 9.72 -11.70
CA GLY A 38 -4.22 9.18 -12.79
C GLY A 38 -4.97 8.95 -14.11
N SER A 39 -6.28 9.15 -14.15
CA SER A 39 -7.05 9.21 -15.40
C SER A 39 -6.90 10.56 -16.12
N SER A 40 -6.33 11.59 -15.47
CA SER A 40 -6.15 12.92 -16.06
C SER A 40 -4.73 13.14 -16.56
N PHE A 41 -4.61 13.45 -17.86
CA PHE A 41 -3.34 13.86 -18.46
C PHE A 41 -2.88 15.23 -17.94
N VAL A 42 -3.82 16.12 -17.58
CA VAL A 42 -3.50 17.38 -16.88
C VAL A 42 -2.84 17.10 -15.53
N ALA A 43 -3.30 16.10 -14.77
CA ALA A 43 -2.68 15.73 -13.51
C ALA A 43 -1.25 15.20 -13.71
N PHE A 44 -1.04 14.39 -14.75
CA PHE A 44 0.28 13.89 -15.12
C PHE A 44 1.24 15.03 -15.46
N THR A 45 0.84 15.92 -16.37
CA THR A 45 1.67 17.07 -16.78
C THR A 45 1.90 18.09 -15.66
N ALA A 46 1.00 18.16 -14.67
CA ALA A 46 1.18 18.97 -13.46
C ALA A 46 2.11 18.31 -12.42
N GLY A 47 2.54 17.07 -12.62
CA GLY A 47 3.36 16.30 -11.66
C GLY A 47 2.57 15.85 -10.41
N ILE A 48 1.25 15.73 -10.51
CA ILE A 48 0.39 15.23 -9.42
C ILE A 48 0.38 13.70 -9.41
N THR A 49 0.55 13.08 -10.57
CA THR A 49 0.55 11.63 -10.76
C THR A 49 1.62 11.22 -11.77
N GLU A 50 2.18 10.03 -11.59
CA GLU A 50 3.12 9.41 -12.54
C GLU A 50 2.40 8.62 -13.66
N VAL A 51 1.08 8.44 -13.54
CA VAL A 51 0.30 7.67 -14.53
C VAL A 51 -0.05 8.58 -15.70
N ASN A 52 0.49 8.27 -16.88
CA ASN A 52 0.13 8.94 -18.12
C ASN A 52 -1.13 8.29 -18.73
N SER A 53 -2.25 8.99 -18.71
CA SER A 53 -3.54 8.45 -19.15
C SER A 53 -3.71 8.34 -20.66
N LEU A 54 -2.78 8.88 -21.46
CA LEU A 54 -2.86 8.81 -22.92
C LEU A 54 -2.83 7.35 -23.44
N PRO A 55 -3.29 7.11 -24.67
CA PRO A 55 -3.08 5.83 -25.34
C PRO A 55 -1.59 5.46 -25.43
N PRO A 56 -1.24 4.19 -25.65
CA PRO A 56 0.14 3.74 -25.81
C PRO A 56 0.82 4.52 -26.93
N HIS A 57 2.04 4.96 -26.70
CA HIS A 57 2.79 5.73 -27.69
C HIS A 57 4.29 5.68 -27.48
N TYR A 58 5.01 5.97 -28.56
CA TYR A 58 6.43 6.30 -28.47
C TYR A 58 6.61 7.82 -28.40
N VAL A 59 7.63 8.25 -27.64
CA VAL A 59 8.09 9.63 -27.63
C VAL A 59 9.61 9.69 -27.61
N CYS A 60 10.19 10.51 -28.48
CA CYS A 60 11.63 10.72 -28.52
C CYS A 60 12.03 11.77 -27.47
N PRO A 61 12.89 11.43 -26.50
CA PRO A 61 13.34 12.39 -25.49
C PRO A 61 14.15 13.55 -26.11
N SER A 62 14.84 13.31 -27.22
CA SER A 62 15.74 14.28 -27.87
C SER A 62 15.01 15.22 -28.84
N CYS A 63 14.33 14.68 -29.86
CA CYS A 63 13.72 15.50 -30.93
C CYS A 63 12.20 15.68 -30.82
N LYS A 64 11.57 15.10 -29.78
CA LYS A 64 10.14 15.19 -29.49
C LYS A 64 9.21 14.59 -30.56
N TYR A 65 9.75 13.81 -31.51
CA TYR A 65 8.94 12.92 -32.34
C TYR A 65 8.06 12.02 -31.47
N SER A 66 6.80 11.86 -31.84
CA SER A 66 5.87 10.93 -31.19
C SER A 66 5.12 10.09 -32.21
N ASP A 67 4.74 8.88 -31.81
CA ASP A 67 3.95 7.95 -32.61
C ASP A 67 2.84 7.32 -31.77
N PHE A 68 1.60 7.67 -32.11
CA PHE A 68 0.36 7.15 -31.52
C PHE A 68 -0.44 6.31 -32.52
N ASP A 69 -0.13 6.45 -33.81
CA ASP A 69 -1.08 6.14 -34.89
C ASP A 69 -0.60 5.05 -35.83
N SER A 70 0.67 4.66 -35.76
CA SER A 70 1.15 3.54 -36.56
C SER A 70 0.39 2.26 -36.25
N GLU A 71 0.27 1.38 -37.24
CA GLU A 71 -0.41 0.08 -37.06
C GLU A 71 0.24 -0.74 -35.93
N GLU A 72 1.55 -0.61 -35.76
CA GLU A 72 2.29 -1.21 -34.65
C GLU A 72 1.81 -0.69 -33.29
N VAL A 73 1.68 0.63 -33.11
CA VAL A 73 1.22 1.22 -31.84
C VAL A 73 -0.25 0.92 -31.60
N ARG A 74 -1.09 0.98 -32.64
CA ARG A 74 -2.53 0.68 -32.55
C ARG A 74 -2.81 -0.78 -32.17
N ALA A 75 -1.89 -1.71 -32.46
CA ALA A 75 -2.00 -3.09 -32.01
C ALA A 75 -1.95 -3.24 -30.47
N TYR A 76 -1.47 -2.21 -29.75
CA TYR A 76 -1.43 -2.17 -28.29
C TYR A 76 -2.58 -1.36 -27.67
N ALA A 77 -3.57 -0.89 -28.45
CA ALA A 77 -4.73 -0.20 -27.88
C ALA A 77 -5.39 -1.02 -26.76
N GLY A 78 -5.75 -0.36 -25.64
CA GLY A 78 -6.23 -1.01 -24.42
C GLY A 78 -5.13 -1.50 -23.46
N ASN A 79 -3.89 -1.67 -23.94
CA ASN A 79 -2.73 -2.06 -23.13
C ASN A 79 -1.91 -0.83 -22.73
N SER A 80 -0.75 -1.07 -22.13
CA SER A 80 0.19 -0.06 -21.63
C SER A 80 1.34 0.08 -22.63
N GLY A 81 1.84 1.30 -22.82
CA GLY A 81 2.96 1.58 -23.72
C GLY A 81 4.24 0.83 -23.36
N CYS A 82 4.46 0.55 -22.07
CA CYS A 82 5.60 -0.26 -21.61
C CYS A 82 5.61 -1.69 -22.18
N ASP A 83 4.48 -2.22 -22.66
CA ASP A 83 4.41 -3.54 -23.31
C ASP A 83 4.94 -3.54 -24.75
N MET A 84 5.15 -2.35 -25.33
CA MET A 84 5.68 -2.21 -26.69
C MET A 84 7.19 -2.54 -26.75
N PRO A 85 7.68 -3.05 -27.89
CA PRO A 85 9.11 -3.33 -28.06
C PRO A 85 9.96 -2.05 -28.01
N ASP A 86 11.26 -2.20 -27.75
CA ASP A 86 12.18 -1.06 -27.87
C ASP A 86 12.35 -0.63 -29.32
N LYS A 87 12.33 0.70 -29.55
CA LYS A 87 12.41 1.28 -30.89
C LYS A 87 13.34 2.49 -30.91
N ILE A 88 13.97 2.72 -32.06
CA ILE A 88 14.84 3.87 -32.31
C ILE A 88 14.07 4.95 -33.06
N CYS A 89 14.32 6.21 -32.71
CA CYS A 89 13.67 7.35 -33.33
C CYS A 89 14.05 7.45 -34.81
N PRO A 90 13.08 7.47 -35.74
CA PRO A 90 13.38 7.56 -37.16
C PRO A 90 13.93 8.92 -37.59
N HIS A 91 13.81 9.96 -36.75
CA HIS A 91 14.26 11.31 -37.07
C HIS A 91 15.67 11.63 -36.56
N CYS A 92 16.07 11.15 -35.38
CA CYS A 92 17.34 11.52 -34.76
C CYS A 92 18.18 10.35 -34.25
N GLY A 93 17.71 9.10 -34.38
CA GLY A 93 18.46 7.92 -33.96
C GLY A 93 18.52 7.67 -32.44
N ALA A 94 17.91 8.52 -31.61
CA ALA A 94 17.82 8.28 -30.16
C ALA A 94 16.83 7.16 -29.82
N LYS A 95 17.04 6.43 -28.72
CA LYS A 95 16.08 5.43 -28.21
C LYS A 95 14.75 6.13 -27.85
N LEU A 96 13.64 5.58 -28.31
CA LEU A 96 12.30 6.09 -27.98
C LEU A 96 11.93 5.66 -26.56
N LYS A 97 11.28 6.57 -25.82
CA LYS A 97 10.55 6.22 -24.60
C LYS A 97 9.18 5.68 -24.98
N LYS A 98 8.66 4.81 -24.12
CA LYS A 98 7.35 4.15 -24.25
C LYS A 98 6.48 4.62 -23.10
N ASP A 99 5.27 5.05 -23.38
CA ASP A 99 4.39 5.61 -22.35
C ASP A 99 2.91 5.47 -22.73
N GLY A 100 2.02 5.81 -21.80
CA GLY A 100 0.57 5.78 -21.96
C GLY A 100 -0.06 4.49 -21.45
N PHE A 101 -1.08 4.61 -20.60
CA PHE A 101 -1.82 3.48 -20.00
C PHE A 101 -3.24 3.32 -20.55
N ASP A 102 -3.63 4.14 -21.53
CA ASP A 102 -4.96 4.14 -22.15
C ASP A 102 -6.10 4.21 -21.13
N ILE A 103 -6.20 5.35 -20.43
CA ILE A 103 -7.15 5.55 -19.34
C ILE A 103 -8.05 6.75 -19.68
N PRO A 104 -9.38 6.56 -19.72
CA PRO A 104 -10.29 7.64 -20.09
C PRO A 104 -10.43 8.67 -18.96
N PHE A 105 -10.33 9.95 -19.31
CA PHE A 105 -10.48 11.08 -18.37
C PHE A 105 -11.81 11.06 -17.63
N GLU A 106 -12.87 10.60 -18.29
CA GLU A 106 -14.23 10.56 -17.73
C GLU A 106 -14.35 9.59 -16.55
N THR A 107 -13.40 8.67 -16.35
CA THR A 107 -13.31 7.91 -15.10
C THR A 107 -13.12 8.81 -13.88
N PHE A 108 -12.47 9.97 -14.06
CA PHE A 108 -12.25 10.95 -13.00
C PHE A 108 -13.50 11.84 -12.79
N LEU A 109 -13.90 12.63 -13.80
CA LEU A 109 -14.96 13.66 -13.69
C LEU A 109 -16.32 13.31 -14.31
N GLY A 110 -16.45 12.14 -14.94
CA GLY A 110 -17.60 11.84 -15.79
C GLY A 110 -17.62 12.69 -17.07
N PHE A 111 -18.69 12.56 -17.84
CA PHE A 111 -18.87 13.31 -19.09
C PHE A 111 -19.44 14.72 -18.87
N LYS A 112 -20.15 14.95 -17.75
CA LYS A 112 -20.83 16.21 -17.46
C LYS A 112 -20.19 17.02 -16.33
N GLY A 113 -19.13 16.50 -15.70
CA GLY A 113 -18.54 17.13 -14.51
C GLY A 113 -19.43 17.03 -13.26
N ASP A 114 -20.45 16.18 -13.29
CA ASP A 114 -21.42 15.97 -12.21
C ASP A 114 -20.91 15.05 -11.11
N LYS A 115 -19.72 14.49 -11.29
CA LYS A 115 -18.99 13.74 -10.28
C LYS A 115 -17.98 14.64 -9.59
N GLU A 116 -18.15 14.83 -8.30
CA GLU A 116 -17.13 15.39 -7.43
C GLU A 116 -15.95 14.41 -7.31
N PRO A 117 -14.73 14.79 -7.71
CA PRO A 117 -13.60 13.90 -7.65
C PRO A 117 -12.77 14.10 -6.38
N ASP A 118 -12.29 12.99 -5.82
CA ASP A 118 -11.26 13.01 -4.78
C ASP A 118 -9.87 12.91 -5.42
N ILE A 119 -8.90 13.71 -4.93
CA ILE A 119 -7.49 13.56 -5.25
C ILE A 119 -6.81 12.85 -4.08
N ASP A 120 -6.52 11.57 -4.26
CA ASP A 120 -5.83 10.73 -3.29
C ASP A 120 -4.32 10.75 -3.56
N LEU A 121 -3.52 10.98 -2.52
CA LEU A 121 -2.06 10.97 -2.60
C LEU A 121 -1.48 10.07 -1.51
N ASN A 122 -0.61 9.14 -1.90
CA ASN A 122 0.11 8.28 -0.96
C ASN A 122 1.48 8.89 -0.63
N PHE A 123 1.59 9.52 0.53
CA PHE A 123 2.86 9.99 1.08
C PHE A 123 3.53 8.86 1.86
N SER A 124 4.85 8.95 2.05
CA SER A 124 5.52 8.14 3.06
C SER A 124 4.88 8.38 4.43
N GLY A 125 4.67 7.32 5.21
CA GLY A 125 4.17 7.44 6.58
C GLY A 125 5.03 8.36 7.47
N GLU A 126 6.33 8.46 7.18
CA GLU A 126 7.26 9.35 7.88
C GLU A 126 7.07 10.82 7.51
N TYR A 127 6.59 11.08 6.30
CA TYR A 127 6.40 12.44 5.77
C TYR A 127 4.95 12.93 5.90
N GLN A 128 3.98 12.03 6.06
CA GLN A 128 2.54 12.34 6.06
C GLN A 128 2.18 13.51 6.99
N SER A 129 2.71 13.52 8.22
CA SER A 129 2.44 14.60 9.19
C SER A 129 3.01 15.95 8.76
N LYS A 130 4.13 15.98 8.02
CA LYS A 130 4.69 17.20 7.43
C LYS A 130 3.81 17.71 6.28
N ALA A 131 3.32 16.79 5.44
CA ALA A 131 2.38 17.12 4.37
C ALA A 131 1.06 17.71 4.93
N HIS A 132 0.52 17.16 6.03
CA HIS A 132 -0.64 17.75 6.71
C HIS A 132 -0.35 19.17 7.18
N LYS A 133 0.77 19.41 7.87
CA LYS A 133 1.14 20.76 8.34
C LYS A 133 1.33 21.74 7.18
N TYR A 134 1.84 21.28 6.04
CA TYR A 134 2.01 22.14 4.87
C TYR A 134 0.68 22.67 4.31
N THR A 135 -0.45 22.00 4.57
CA THR A 135 -1.77 22.53 4.20
C THR A 135 -2.08 23.86 4.89
N GLU A 136 -1.61 24.09 6.12
CA GLU A 136 -1.75 25.39 6.79
C GLU A 136 -0.94 26.50 6.11
N VAL A 137 0.16 26.16 5.43
CA VAL A 137 0.93 27.13 4.63
C VAL A 137 0.16 27.49 3.35
N ILE A 138 -0.55 26.52 2.77
CA ILE A 138 -1.33 26.71 1.53
C ILE A 138 -2.60 27.52 1.81
N PHE A 139 -3.34 27.19 2.86
CA PHE A 139 -4.67 27.78 3.13
C PHE A 139 -4.68 28.85 4.21
N GLY A 140 -3.62 28.94 5.02
CA GLY A 140 -3.54 29.80 6.19
C GLY A 140 -3.67 29.01 7.49
N ALA A 141 -2.93 29.46 8.51
CA ALA A 141 -2.97 28.86 9.84
C ALA A 141 -4.40 28.89 10.41
N GLY A 142 -4.84 27.76 10.97
CA GLY A 142 -6.18 27.59 11.54
C GLY A 142 -7.31 27.39 10.54
N GLN A 143 -7.02 27.23 9.24
CA GLN A 143 -8.02 26.96 8.19
C GLN A 143 -8.12 25.47 7.82
N THR A 144 -7.42 24.59 8.53
CA THR A 144 -7.41 23.16 8.22
C THR A 144 -7.61 22.33 9.48
N PHE A 145 -8.43 21.29 9.37
CA PHE A 145 -8.75 20.40 10.50
C PHE A 145 -8.57 18.95 10.08
N ARG A 146 -8.16 18.09 11.02
CA ARG A 146 -8.17 16.64 10.76
C ARG A 146 -9.62 16.16 10.72
N ALA A 147 -10.01 15.35 9.74
CA ALA A 147 -11.32 14.72 9.79
C ALA A 147 -11.39 13.78 11.01
N GLY A 148 -12.42 13.95 11.85
CA GLY A 148 -12.67 13.08 13.00
C GLY A 148 -13.28 11.74 12.59
N THR A 149 -13.11 10.73 13.43
CA THR A 149 -13.80 9.44 13.29
C THR A 149 -14.50 9.07 14.59
N ILE A 150 -15.66 8.42 14.48
CA ILE A 150 -16.41 7.89 15.61
C ILE A 150 -16.24 6.37 15.60
N ALA A 151 -15.59 5.84 16.64
CA ALA A 151 -15.45 4.40 16.80
C ALA A 151 -16.74 3.84 17.39
N ALA A 152 -17.26 2.78 16.77
CA ALA A 152 -18.44 2.06 17.22
C ALA A 152 -18.09 0.61 17.59
N LEU A 153 -18.88 0.04 18.49
CA LEU A 153 -18.72 -1.34 18.92
C LEU A 153 -19.01 -2.29 17.74
N ALA A 154 -18.00 -3.08 17.35
CA ALA A 154 -18.13 -4.13 16.34
C ALA A 154 -18.54 -5.47 16.97
N ASP A 155 -19.12 -6.36 16.17
CA ASP A 155 -19.68 -7.66 16.58
C ASP A 155 -18.76 -8.48 17.48
N LYS A 156 -17.47 -8.59 17.15
CA LYS A 156 -16.50 -9.39 17.91
C LYS A 156 -16.29 -8.85 19.32
N THR A 157 -16.18 -7.53 19.46
CA THR A 157 -16.01 -6.87 20.76
C THR A 157 -17.29 -6.93 21.57
N ALA A 158 -18.45 -6.69 20.92
CA ALA A 158 -19.76 -6.84 21.54
C ALA A 158 -19.99 -8.25 22.09
N TYR A 159 -19.64 -9.27 21.32
CA TYR A 159 -19.70 -10.67 21.74
C TYR A 159 -18.83 -10.93 22.98
N GLY A 160 -17.61 -10.40 22.99
CA GLY A 160 -16.71 -10.48 24.14
C GLY A 160 -17.30 -9.85 25.41
N TYR A 161 -17.96 -8.69 25.29
CA TYR A 161 -18.62 -8.03 26.42
C TYR A 161 -19.83 -8.80 26.94
N VAL A 162 -20.72 -9.23 26.04
CA VAL A 162 -21.92 -10.01 26.42
C VAL A 162 -21.51 -11.31 27.11
N LYS A 163 -20.49 -12.01 26.59
CA LYS A 163 -19.99 -13.24 27.20
C LYS A 163 -19.39 -12.98 28.58
N LYS A 164 -18.48 -12.00 28.71
CA LYS A 164 -17.87 -11.63 30.00
C LYS A 164 -18.92 -11.21 31.04
N TYR A 165 -19.98 -10.52 30.63
CA TYR A 165 -21.08 -10.18 31.53
C TYR A 165 -21.76 -11.42 32.09
N PHE A 166 -22.16 -12.36 31.22
CA PHE A 166 -22.80 -13.61 31.64
C PHE A 166 -21.89 -14.50 32.48
N ASP A 167 -20.60 -14.56 32.14
CA ASP A 167 -19.58 -15.24 32.94
C ASP A 167 -19.49 -14.62 34.36
N SER A 168 -19.56 -13.29 34.46
CA SER A 168 -19.49 -12.56 35.75
C SER A 168 -20.72 -12.73 36.65
N VAL A 169 -21.89 -12.99 36.06
CA VAL A 169 -23.12 -13.30 36.80
C VAL A 169 -23.37 -14.81 36.91
N HIS A 170 -22.41 -15.64 36.48
CA HIS A 170 -22.48 -17.10 36.49
C HIS A 170 -23.73 -17.67 35.80
N GLU A 171 -24.19 -17.04 34.73
CA GLU A 171 -25.32 -17.51 33.94
C GLU A 171 -24.90 -17.97 32.55
N GLU A 172 -25.28 -19.18 32.15
CA GLU A 172 -25.11 -19.62 30.76
C GLU A 172 -26.35 -19.26 29.93
N LYS A 173 -26.13 -18.61 28.78
CA LYS A 173 -27.18 -18.32 27.80
C LYS A 173 -26.93 -19.06 26.50
N ARG A 174 -28.03 -19.42 25.84
CA ARG A 174 -27.99 -19.98 24.49
C ARG A 174 -27.34 -18.98 23.53
N ARG A 175 -26.63 -19.49 22.53
CA ARG A 175 -25.98 -18.67 21.48
C ARG A 175 -26.95 -17.71 20.79
N SER A 176 -28.22 -18.10 20.63
CA SER A 176 -29.26 -17.23 20.07
C SER A 176 -29.51 -15.96 20.91
N GLU A 177 -29.48 -16.07 22.23
CA GLU A 177 -29.68 -14.93 23.13
C GLU A 177 -28.44 -14.04 23.16
N ILE A 178 -27.24 -14.65 23.19
CA ILE A 178 -25.98 -13.92 23.07
C ILE A 178 -25.96 -13.11 21.77
N ASN A 179 -26.26 -13.75 20.63
CA ASN A 179 -26.29 -13.08 19.33
C ASN A 179 -27.35 -11.97 19.27
N ARG A 180 -28.54 -12.17 19.86
CA ARG A 180 -29.57 -11.14 19.96
C ARG A 180 -29.06 -9.89 20.68
N LEU A 181 -28.35 -10.08 21.81
CA LEU A 181 -27.78 -8.98 22.58
C LEU A 181 -26.61 -8.30 21.85
N VAL A 182 -25.74 -9.08 21.20
CA VAL A 182 -24.65 -8.54 20.36
C VAL A 182 -25.18 -7.58 19.29
N LEU A 183 -26.25 -7.96 18.59
CA LEU A 183 -26.91 -7.09 17.61
C LEU A 183 -27.48 -5.79 18.22
N LYS A 184 -27.85 -5.80 19.50
CA LYS A 184 -28.34 -4.60 20.22
C LYS A 184 -27.23 -3.73 20.77
N CYS A 185 -26.03 -4.28 20.97
CA CYS A 185 -24.87 -3.52 21.43
C CYS A 185 -24.03 -2.94 20.29
N THR A 186 -24.09 -3.56 19.10
CA THR A 186 -23.31 -3.14 17.92
C THR A 186 -23.73 -1.74 17.47
N GLY A 187 -22.77 -0.92 17.07
CA GLY A 187 -23.01 0.46 16.65
C GLY A 187 -22.96 1.50 17.78
N ILE A 188 -22.95 1.08 19.06
CA ILE A 188 -22.78 2.00 20.19
C ILE A 188 -21.40 2.64 20.14
N ARG A 189 -21.33 3.97 20.27
CA ARG A 189 -20.07 4.74 20.30
C ARG A 189 -19.20 4.29 21.46
N THR A 190 -17.94 3.97 21.17
CA THR A 190 -16.92 3.60 22.17
C THR A 190 -15.81 4.65 22.31
N GLY A 191 -15.60 5.48 21.29
CA GLY A 191 -14.53 6.47 21.30
C GLY A 191 -14.56 7.39 20.10
N THR A 192 -13.54 8.25 20.01
CA THR A 192 -13.29 9.12 18.85
C THR A 192 -11.84 8.97 18.42
N GLY A 193 -11.58 9.18 17.14
CA GLY A 193 -10.26 9.02 16.55
C GLY A 193 -10.01 10.01 15.42
N GLN A 194 -9.03 9.68 14.59
CA GLN A 194 -8.61 10.49 13.46
C GLN A 194 -8.87 9.74 12.17
N HIS A 195 -9.26 10.45 11.10
CA HIS A 195 -9.25 9.90 9.76
C HIS A 195 -7.80 9.56 9.36
N PRO A 196 -7.55 8.48 8.60
CA PRO A 196 -6.19 8.07 8.24
C PRO A 196 -5.42 9.10 7.40
N GLY A 197 -6.09 9.97 6.64
CA GLY A 197 -5.42 10.99 5.83
C GLY A 197 -6.21 12.26 5.55
N GLY A 198 -7.44 12.36 6.06
CA GLY A 198 -8.41 13.37 5.62
C GLY A 198 -8.15 14.70 6.31
N ILE A 199 -7.85 15.73 5.52
CA ILE A 199 -7.75 17.12 5.97
C ILE A 199 -8.93 17.90 5.41
N ILE A 200 -9.73 18.46 6.30
CA ILE A 200 -10.86 19.32 5.99
C ILE A 200 -10.35 20.75 5.83
N VAL A 201 -10.69 21.36 4.70
CA VAL A 201 -10.29 22.73 4.35
C VAL A 201 -11.45 23.67 4.61
N LEU A 202 -11.25 24.64 5.50
CA LEU A 202 -12.19 25.71 5.79
C LEU A 202 -11.96 26.88 4.82
N PRO A 203 -12.99 27.36 4.11
CA PRO A 203 -12.86 28.57 3.31
C PRO A 203 -12.55 29.80 4.17
N VAL A 204 -11.63 30.65 3.70
CA VAL A 204 -11.24 31.87 4.40
C VAL A 204 -12.47 32.74 4.70
N GLY A 205 -12.58 33.17 5.96
CA GLY A 205 -13.67 34.02 6.44
C GLY A 205 -14.89 33.25 6.98
N GLN A 206 -14.87 31.91 6.91
CA GLN A 206 -15.84 31.06 7.60
C GLN A 206 -15.37 30.68 9.01
N ASP A 207 -16.30 30.26 9.86
CA ASP A 207 -16.01 29.65 11.16
C ASP A 207 -16.31 28.15 11.07
N ILE A 208 -15.38 27.30 11.51
CA ILE A 208 -15.60 25.84 11.50
C ILE A 208 -16.89 25.45 12.25
N ASN A 209 -17.25 26.19 13.30
CA ASN A 209 -18.43 25.93 14.12
C ASN A 209 -19.75 26.17 13.38
N SER A 210 -19.75 26.81 12.20
CA SER A 210 -20.95 26.86 11.35
C SER A 210 -21.22 25.53 10.64
N PHE A 211 -20.25 24.61 10.61
CA PHE A 211 -20.36 23.29 9.97
C PHE A 211 -20.34 22.17 10.99
N THR A 212 -19.39 22.19 11.92
CA THR A 212 -19.20 21.13 12.91
C THR A 212 -18.45 21.67 14.13
N PRO A 213 -18.78 21.20 15.35
CA PRO A 213 -17.90 21.40 16.49
C PRO A 213 -16.52 20.79 16.23
N VAL A 214 -15.52 21.20 17.00
CA VAL A 214 -14.18 20.60 16.97
C VAL A 214 -13.81 19.99 18.32
N GLN A 215 -12.93 19.00 18.30
CA GLN A 215 -12.46 18.32 19.49
C GLN A 215 -11.04 17.76 19.29
N HIS A 216 -10.42 17.27 20.36
CA HIS A 216 -9.22 16.46 20.26
C HIS A 216 -9.59 14.97 20.09
N PRO A 217 -8.85 14.22 19.27
CA PRO A 217 -9.11 12.80 19.07
C PRO A 217 -8.88 12.02 20.37
N ALA A 218 -9.83 11.16 20.72
CA ALA A 218 -9.82 10.37 21.96
C ALA A 218 -9.66 11.23 23.25
N ASN A 219 -10.04 12.52 23.21
CA ASN A 219 -9.84 13.48 24.29
C ASN A 219 -8.39 13.57 24.80
N LYS A 220 -7.41 13.26 23.94
CA LYS A 220 -6.00 13.40 24.27
C LYS A 220 -5.57 14.85 24.13
N ASP A 221 -4.76 15.33 25.07
CA ASP A 221 -4.16 16.66 25.00
C ASP A 221 -2.99 16.65 24.01
N ILE A 222 -3.32 16.74 22.72
CA ILE A 222 -2.37 16.77 21.60
C ILE A 222 -2.72 17.92 20.65
N ALA A 223 -1.73 18.42 19.91
CA ALA A 223 -1.91 19.56 19.01
C ALA A 223 -2.95 19.32 17.90
N THR A 224 -3.19 18.07 17.50
CA THR A 224 -4.15 17.75 16.44
C THR A 224 -5.58 18.02 16.88
N VAL A 225 -6.27 18.87 16.12
CA VAL A 225 -7.71 19.15 16.26
C VAL A 225 -8.47 18.39 15.18
N THR A 226 -9.56 17.74 15.58
CA THR A 226 -10.46 16.96 14.72
C THR A 226 -11.84 17.58 14.63
N THR A 227 -12.51 17.42 13.48
CA THR A 227 -13.95 17.65 13.38
C THR A 227 -14.72 16.72 14.32
N HIS A 228 -15.78 17.20 14.96
CA HIS A 228 -16.60 16.37 15.82
C HIS A 228 -17.51 15.44 15.01
N TYR A 229 -18.03 15.95 13.89
CA TYR A 229 -18.67 15.12 12.89
C TYR A 229 -17.63 14.35 12.09
N ASP A 230 -17.97 13.12 11.73
CA ASP A 230 -17.24 12.41 10.68
C ASP A 230 -17.43 13.11 9.33
N TYR A 231 -16.53 12.83 8.39
CA TYR A 231 -16.56 13.47 7.08
C TYR A 231 -17.87 13.21 6.33
N HIS A 232 -18.46 12.00 6.45
CA HIS A 232 -19.70 11.65 5.76
C HIS A 232 -20.87 12.56 6.12
N SER A 233 -20.83 13.19 7.29
CA SER A 233 -21.88 14.12 7.74
C SER A 233 -21.72 15.53 7.16
N ILE A 234 -20.57 15.85 6.56
CA ILE A 234 -20.20 17.20 6.07
C ILE A 234 -19.56 17.19 4.67
N ASP A 235 -19.63 16.08 3.95
CA ASP A 235 -18.94 15.87 2.67
C ASP A 235 -19.46 16.79 1.55
N HIS A 236 -20.72 17.20 1.63
CA HIS A 236 -21.32 18.17 0.71
C HIS A 236 -21.02 19.64 1.06
N ASN A 237 -20.31 19.91 2.15
CA ASN A 237 -20.10 21.27 2.66
C ASN A 237 -18.65 21.74 2.60
N LEU A 238 -17.71 20.86 2.92
CA LEU A 238 -16.30 21.22 3.03
C LEU A 238 -15.43 20.26 2.21
N LEU A 239 -14.45 20.84 1.52
CA LEU A 239 -13.46 20.09 0.76
C LEU A 239 -12.59 19.23 1.69
N LYS A 240 -12.36 17.98 1.30
CA LYS A 240 -11.40 17.08 1.94
C LYS A 240 -10.21 16.81 1.02
N LEU A 241 -9.01 16.88 1.57
CA LEU A 241 -7.78 16.37 0.96
C LEU A 241 -7.40 15.05 1.63
N ASP A 242 -7.30 13.97 0.85
CA ASP A 242 -6.85 12.67 1.35
C ASP A 242 -5.33 12.52 1.18
N ILE A 243 -4.61 13.02 2.20
CA ILE A 243 -3.15 12.94 2.34
C ILE A 243 -2.84 11.68 3.16
N LEU A 244 -2.75 10.54 2.48
CA LEU A 244 -2.64 9.21 3.09
C LEU A 244 -1.17 8.83 3.34
N GLY A 245 -0.93 8.07 4.41
CA GLY A 245 0.36 7.45 4.69
C GLY A 245 0.39 6.06 4.08
N HIS A 246 1.46 5.71 3.39
CA HIS A 246 1.65 4.42 2.75
C HIS A 246 3.10 3.94 2.88
N ASP A 247 3.29 2.62 2.85
CA ASP A 247 4.62 2.01 3.00
C ASP A 247 5.41 2.01 1.69
N ASP A 248 4.75 1.87 0.54
CA ASP A 248 5.41 1.89 -0.78
C ASP A 248 6.35 3.09 -0.97
N PRO A 249 5.94 4.35 -0.75
CA PRO A 249 6.85 5.49 -0.85
C PRO A 249 8.01 5.44 0.15
N THR A 250 7.76 4.95 1.37
CA THR A 250 8.80 4.78 2.40
C THR A 250 9.83 3.73 1.97
N MET A 251 9.37 2.62 1.38
CA MET A 251 10.21 1.54 0.91
C MET A 251 11.04 1.96 -0.30
N ILE A 252 10.42 2.66 -1.26
CA ILE A 252 11.11 3.22 -2.42
C ILE A 252 12.17 4.25 -1.99
N ARG A 253 11.86 5.12 -1.03
CA ARG A 253 12.84 6.06 -0.46
C ARG A 253 14.01 5.34 0.19
N PHE A 254 13.75 4.34 1.03
CA PHE A 254 14.81 3.54 1.64
C PHE A 254 15.71 2.88 0.59
N LEU A 255 15.11 2.30 -0.46
CA LEU A 255 15.85 1.67 -1.56
C LEU A 255 16.73 2.67 -2.31
N GLN A 256 16.21 3.86 -2.59
CA GLN A 256 16.98 4.95 -3.18
C GLN A 256 18.15 5.36 -2.27
N ASP A 257 17.90 5.56 -0.97
CA ASP A 257 18.94 5.98 -0.02
C ASP A 257 20.07 4.95 0.12
N VAL A 258 19.75 3.66 0.03
CA VAL A 258 20.74 2.58 0.17
C VAL A 258 21.49 2.29 -1.14
N THR A 259 20.86 2.49 -2.30
CA THR A 259 21.44 2.12 -3.60
C THR A 259 21.92 3.29 -4.45
N ASP A 260 21.54 4.52 -4.10
CA ASP A 260 21.75 5.76 -4.88
C ASP A 260 21.13 5.70 -6.29
N ILE A 261 20.11 4.87 -6.48
CA ILE A 261 19.40 4.71 -7.76
C ILE A 261 18.07 5.44 -7.67
N ASP A 262 17.81 6.33 -8.64
CA ASP A 262 16.51 6.95 -8.82
C ASP A 262 15.46 5.89 -9.20
N PRO A 263 14.47 5.60 -8.34
CA PRO A 263 13.45 4.60 -8.60
C PRO A 263 12.56 4.95 -9.80
N THR A 264 12.50 6.22 -10.19
CA THR A 264 11.70 6.68 -11.34
C THR A 264 12.32 6.32 -12.69
N GLU A 265 13.62 6.03 -12.71
CA GLU A 265 14.36 5.60 -13.92
C GLU A 265 14.35 4.08 -14.13
N VAL A 266 13.74 3.32 -13.22
CA VAL A 266 13.60 1.85 -13.35
C VAL A 266 12.71 1.50 -14.57
N PRO A 267 13.18 0.65 -15.50
CA PRO A 267 12.41 0.26 -16.66
C PRO A 267 11.22 -0.62 -16.29
N LEU A 268 10.04 -0.30 -16.83
CA LEU A 268 8.78 -1.02 -16.60
C LEU A 268 8.56 -2.23 -17.51
N ASP A 269 9.61 -2.66 -18.23
CA ASP A 269 9.58 -3.71 -19.25
C ASP A 269 10.75 -4.70 -19.13
N ASP A 270 11.49 -4.65 -18.01
CA ASP A 270 12.58 -5.59 -17.73
C ASP A 270 12.05 -7.04 -17.70
N ARG A 271 12.53 -7.85 -18.65
CA ARG A 271 12.12 -9.25 -18.82
C ARG A 271 12.48 -10.12 -17.62
N LYS A 272 13.63 -9.90 -16.99
CA LYS A 272 14.05 -10.66 -15.81
C LYS A 272 13.12 -10.35 -14.64
N VAL A 273 12.75 -9.08 -14.44
CA VAL A 273 11.77 -8.69 -13.42
C VAL A 273 10.41 -9.33 -13.67
N MET A 274 9.92 -9.34 -14.92
CA MET A 274 8.65 -9.98 -15.27
C MET A 274 8.60 -11.47 -14.87
N THR A 275 9.72 -12.19 -14.94
CA THR A 275 9.75 -13.61 -14.56
C THR A 275 9.41 -13.88 -13.10
N LEU A 276 9.47 -12.90 -12.20
CA LEU A 276 9.05 -13.07 -10.80
C LEU A 276 7.56 -13.46 -10.70
N TRP A 277 6.72 -12.99 -11.61
CA TRP A 277 5.30 -13.36 -11.70
C TRP A 277 5.05 -14.65 -12.49
N GLN A 278 6.10 -15.31 -12.97
CA GLN A 278 6.00 -16.53 -13.78
C GLN A 278 6.67 -17.73 -13.08
N SER A 279 7.75 -17.50 -12.36
CA SER A 279 8.55 -18.52 -11.69
C SER A 279 9.44 -17.91 -10.60
N THR A 280 10.31 -18.73 -10.00
CA THR A 280 11.38 -18.33 -9.07
C THR A 280 12.72 -18.07 -9.75
N GLU A 281 12.78 -18.16 -11.09
CA GLU A 281 14.03 -18.17 -11.87
C GLU A 281 14.85 -16.89 -11.70
N ALA A 282 14.22 -15.71 -11.70
CA ALA A 282 14.92 -14.44 -11.48
C ALA A 282 15.64 -14.34 -10.13
N LEU A 283 15.23 -15.15 -9.14
CA LEU A 283 15.84 -15.22 -7.83
C LEU A 283 16.98 -16.25 -7.75
N GLY A 284 17.13 -17.11 -8.76
CA GLY A 284 18.09 -18.22 -8.75
C GLY A 284 17.66 -19.38 -7.85
N LEU A 285 16.37 -19.49 -7.51
CA LEU A 285 15.84 -20.47 -6.57
C LEU A 285 14.92 -21.48 -7.25
N THR A 286 14.73 -22.63 -6.58
CA THR A 286 13.66 -23.58 -6.89
C THR A 286 12.51 -23.42 -5.89
N PRO A 287 11.25 -23.73 -6.26
CA PRO A 287 10.13 -23.66 -5.33
C PRO A 287 10.32 -24.51 -4.06
N LYS A 288 11.08 -25.61 -4.14
CA LYS A 288 11.32 -26.51 -3.01
C LYS A 288 12.14 -25.83 -1.89
N GLN A 289 13.07 -24.95 -2.25
CA GLN A 289 13.91 -24.20 -1.30
C GLN A 289 13.09 -23.20 -0.47
N ILE A 290 12.02 -22.64 -1.05
CA ILE A 290 11.17 -21.64 -0.38
C ILE A 290 9.79 -22.21 -0.05
N SER A 291 9.81 -23.41 0.54
CA SER A 291 8.62 -24.07 1.09
C SER A 291 7.45 -24.23 0.11
N GLY A 292 7.76 -24.51 -1.16
CA GLY A 292 6.81 -24.75 -2.23
C GLY A 292 6.29 -23.50 -2.93
N THR A 293 6.79 -22.31 -2.59
CA THR A 293 6.37 -21.07 -3.23
C THR A 293 6.80 -21.05 -4.70
N LYS A 294 5.84 -20.94 -5.62
CA LYS A 294 6.06 -21.14 -7.07
C LYS A 294 6.50 -19.89 -7.83
N LEU A 295 6.35 -18.72 -7.22
CA LEU A 295 6.60 -17.42 -7.84
C LEU A 295 7.61 -16.62 -7.02
N GLY A 296 8.35 -15.73 -7.66
CA GLY A 296 9.26 -14.80 -6.99
C GLY A 296 8.56 -13.59 -6.34
N CYS A 297 7.26 -13.64 -6.10
CA CYS A 297 6.47 -12.49 -5.65
C CYS A 297 6.47 -12.22 -4.14
N LEU A 298 7.09 -13.07 -3.30
CA LEU A 298 7.09 -12.87 -1.85
C LEU A 298 7.60 -11.48 -1.47
N GLY A 299 6.90 -10.81 -0.55
CA GLY A 299 7.23 -9.46 -0.10
C GLY A 299 6.90 -8.34 -1.09
N LEU A 300 6.48 -8.61 -2.33
CA LEU A 300 6.02 -7.56 -3.25
C LEU A 300 4.64 -7.06 -2.84
N PRO A 301 4.39 -5.73 -2.83
CA PRO A 301 3.05 -5.21 -2.60
C PRO A 301 2.10 -5.72 -3.68
N GLU A 302 0.82 -5.87 -3.32
CA GLU A 302 -0.26 -6.43 -4.16
C GLU A 302 -0.13 -7.92 -4.53
N PHE A 303 1.09 -8.41 -4.79
CA PHE A 303 1.34 -9.72 -5.39
C PHE A 303 1.92 -10.76 -4.45
N GLY A 304 2.45 -10.36 -3.29
CA GLY A 304 3.17 -11.27 -2.37
C GLY A 304 2.29 -12.12 -1.45
N THR A 305 0.96 -11.97 -1.49
CA THR A 305 0.04 -12.79 -0.69
C THR A 305 -0.24 -14.12 -1.39
N ASP A 306 -0.55 -15.19 -0.65
CA ASP A 306 -0.89 -16.49 -1.25
C ASP A 306 -2.11 -16.40 -2.18
N PHE A 307 -3.09 -15.57 -1.83
CA PHE A 307 -4.25 -15.32 -2.68
C PHE A 307 -3.86 -14.68 -4.01
N ALA A 308 -3.06 -13.61 -3.99
CA ALA A 308 -2.62 -12.92 -5.20
C ALA A 308 -1.67 -13.80 -6.03
N MET A 309 -0.75 -14.52 -5.41
CA MET A 309 0.13 -15.47 -6.11
C MET A 309 -0.67 -16.58 -6.79
N GLN A 310 -1.71 -17.12 -6.14
CA GLN A 310 -2.58 -18.11 -6.78
C GLN A 310 -3.32 -17.52 -7.99
N MET A 311 -3.76 -16.26 -7.90
CA MET A 311 -4.36 -15.56 -9.03
C MET A 311 -3.39 -15.38 -10.19
N VAL A 312 -2.14 -15.03 -9.90
CA VAL A 312 -1.06 -14.92 -10.90
C VAL A 312 -0.80 -16.27 -11.58
N ILE A 313 -0.76 -17.37 -10.81
CA ILE A 313 -0.60 -18.74 -11.34
C ILE A 313 -1.77 -19.10 -12.27
N ASP A 314 -3.00 -18.79 -11.86
CA ASP A 314 -4.22 -19.09 -12.62
C ASP A 314 -4.28 -18.25 -13.92
N ALA A 315 -3.89 -16.97 -13.85
CA ALA A 315 -4.02 -16.00 -14.94
C ALA A 315 -2.82 -15.96 -15.91
N LYS A 316 -1.64 -16.43 -15.49
CA LYS A 316 -0.41 -16.54 -16.29
C LYS A 316 -0.04 -15.24 -17.05
N PRO A 317 0.26 -14.13 -16.33
CA PRO A 317 0.54 -12.86 -16.97
C PRO A 317 1.83 -12.89 -17.81
N THR A 318 1.80 -12.20 -18.95
CA THR A 318 2.93 -12.10 -19.90
C THR A 318 3.40 -10.66 -20.13
N SER A 319 2.66 -9.67 -19.64
CA SER A 319 2.92 -8.25 -19.86
C SER A 319 2.62 -7.42 -18.62
N PHE A 320 3.06 -6.16 -18.60
CA PHE A 320 2.77 -5.20 -17.54
C PHE A 320 1.26 -4.93 -17.46
N SER A 321 0.57 -4.83 -18.60
CA SER A 321 -0.89 -4.67 -18.63
C SER A 321 -1.61 -5.85 -17.97
N HIS A 322 -1.10 -7.08 -18.10
CA HIS A 322 -1.69 -8.22 -17.37
C HIS A 322 -1.54 -8.05 -15.85
N LEU A 323 -0.42 -7.50 -15.37
CA LEU A 323 -0.25 -7.21 -13.94
C LEU A 323 -1.23 -6.14 -13.46
N ILE A 324 -1.47 -5.08 -14.24
CA ILE A 324 -2.51 -4.07 -13.93
C ILE A 324 -3.88 -4.74 -13.82
N ARG A 325 -4.21 -5.62 -14.76
CA ARG A 325 -5.49 -6.35 -14.74
C ARG A 325 -5.63 -7.27 -13.53
N ILE A 326 -4.57 -8.00 -13.17
CA ILE A 326 -4.55 -8.84 -11.96
C ILE A 326 -4.69 -7.99 -10.69
N SER A 327 -4.02 -6.83 -10.62
CA SER A 327 -4.17 -5.90 -9.50
C SER A 327 -5.62 -5.45 -9.33
N GLY A 328 -6.31 -5.14 -10.43
CA GLY A 328 -7.74 -4.84 -10.38
C GLY A 328 -8.59 -6.03 -9.90
N LEU A 329 -8.30 -7.25 -10.37
CA LEU A 329 -9.01 -8.47 -10.00
C LEU A 329 -8.78 -8.93 -8.56
N SER A 330 -7.63 -8.62 -7.97
CA SER A 330 -7.30 -8.99 -6.59
C SER A 330 -7.97 -8.12 -5.54
N HIS A 331 -8.66 -7.04 -5.95
CA HIS A 331 -9.29 -6.08 -5.06
C HIS A 331 -10.80 -6.03 -5.22
N GLY A 332 -11.50 -6.43 -4.16
CA GLY A 332 -12.96 -6.37 -4.07
C GLY A 332 -13.61 -7.75 -3.96
N THR A 333 -14.62 -7.83 -3.12
CA THR A 333 -15.42 -9.06 -2.95
C THR A 333 -16.17 -9.38 -4.26
N ASP A 334 -16.21 -10.67 -4.60
CA ASP A 334 -16.88 -11.22 -5.79
C ASP A 334 -16.36 -10.69 -7.15
N VAL A 335 -15.13 -10.17 -7.17
CA VAL A 335 -14.43 -9.81 -8.42
C VAL A 335 -13.75 -11.04 -9.03
N TRP A 336 -12.89 -11.72 -8.25
CA TRP A 336 -12.18 -12.92 -8.70
C TRP A 336 -12.95 -14.21 -8.41
N LEU A 337 -13.10 -14.56 -7.13
CA LEU A 337 -13.74 -15.81 -6.68
C LEU A 337 -15.24 -15.81 -7.04
N GLY A 338 -15.72 -16.89 -7.66
CA GLY A 338 -17.12 -17.02 -8.09
C GLY A 338 -17.51 -16.14 -9.29
N ASN A 339 -16.53 -15.47 -9.93
CA ASN A 339 -16.74 -14.55 -11.04
C ASN A 339 -15.63 -14.66 -12.10
N ALA A 340 -14.67 -13.72 -12.15
CA ALA A 340 -13.67 -13.69 -13.21
C ALA A 340 -12.83 -14.98 -13.29
N LYS A 341 -12.55 -15.63 -12.15
CA LYS A 341 -11.87 -16.93 -12.14
C LYS A 341 -12.61 -17.98 -12.96
N ASP A 342 -13.92 -18.13 -12.72
CA ASP A 342 -14.73 -19.16 -13.38
C ASP A 342 -14.90 -18.86 -14.86
N LEU A 343 -15.02 -17.58 -15.22
CA LEU A 343 -15.09 -17.12 -16.61
C LEU A 343 -13.80 -17.43 -17.38
N ILE A 344 -12.64 -17.22 -16.75
CA ILE A 344 -11.33 -17.52 -17.36
C ILE A 344 -11.10 -19.03 -17.43
N MET A 345 -11.38 -19.77 -16.36
CA MET A 345 -11.19 -21.22 -16.32
C MET A 345 -12.15 -21.96 -17.27
N SER A 346 -13.36 -21.44 -17.50
CA SER A 346 -14.31 -22.01 -18.47
C SER A 346 -14.04 -21.59 -19.93
N GLY A 347 -13.13 -20.65 -20.16
CA GLY A 347 -12.80 -20.13 -21.49
C GLY A 347 -13.83 -19.13 -22.06
N GLN A 348 -14.80 -18.68 -21.26
CA GLN A 348 -15.77 -17.64 -21.66
C GLN A 348 -15.13 -16.25 -21.73
N ALA A 349 -14.07 -16.03 -20.96
CA ALA A 349 -13.24 -14.83 -20.99
C ALA A 349 -11.76 -15.20 -20.94
N THR A 350 -10.92 -14.26 -21.33
CA THR A 350 -9.47 -14.26 -21.06
C THR A 350 -9.15 -13.14 -20.08
N ILE A 351 -7.90 -13.04 -19.61
CA ILE A 351 -7.48 -11.89 -18.81
C ILE A 351 -7.68 -10.56 -19.56
N ASP A 352 -7.54 -10.54 -20.88
CA ASP A 352 -7.74 -9.34 -21.71
C ASP A 352 -9.21 -8.94 -21.87
N THR A 353 -10.15 -9.89 -21.72
CA THR A 353 -11.58 -9.65 -21.95
C THR A 353 -12.42 -9.67 -20.67
N ALA A 354 -11.85 -10.06 -19.54
CA ALA A 354 -12.50 -10.02 -18.23
C ALA A 354 -12.64 -8.57 -17.74
N ILE A 355 -13.60 -8.34 -16.83
CA ILE A 355 -13.77 -7.03 -16.19
C ILE A 355 -12.74 -6.91 -15.06
N CYS A 356 -11.63 -6.22 -15.34
CA CYS A 356 -10.51 -6.12 -14.41
C CYS A 356 -10.48 -4.77 -13.68
N CYS A 357 -10.89 -3.70 -14.36
CA CYS A 357 -11.02 -2.37 -13.80
C CYS A 357 -12.38 -1.79 -14.18
N ARG A 358 -12.85 -0.78 -13.44
CA ARG A 358 -14.15 -0.15 -13.74
C ARG A 358 -14.16 0.49 -15.13
N ASP A 359 -13.03 1.05 -15.56
CA ASP A 359 -12.84 1.70 -16.85
C ASP A 359 -13.21 0.78 -18.03
N ASP A 360 -12.88 -0.52 -17.90
CA ASP A 360 -13.17 -1.54 -18.91
C ASP A 360 -14.69 -1.62 -19.19
N ILE A 361 -15.52 -1.42 -18.17
CA ILE A 361 -16.98 -1.41 -18.30
C ILE A 361 -17.43 -0.25 -19.17
N MET A 362 -16.98 0.96 -18.85
CA MET A 362 -17.38 2.15 -19.61
C MET A 362 -16.92 2.06 -21.06
N ILE A 363 -15.66 1.70 -21.29
CA ILE A 363 -15.07 1.61 -22.62
C ILE A 363 -15.78 0.55 -23.46
N TYR A 364 -15.95 -0.67 -22.91
CA TYR A 364 -16.59 -1.77 -23.61
C TYR A 364 -18.04 -1.45 -24.00
N LEU A 365 -18.82 -0.86 -23.09
CA LEU A 365 -20.20 -0.50 -23.38
C LEU A 365 -20.31 0.57 -24.47
N ILE A 366 -19.42 1.58 -24.47
CA ILE A 366 -19.36 2.59 -25.53
C ILE A 366 -18.99 1.94 -26.87
N GLN A 367 -18.02 1.02 -26.89
CA GLN A 367 -17.64 0.28 -28.10
C GLN A 367 -18.79 -0.58 -28.65
N LYS A 368 -19.67 -1.08 -27.78
CA LYS A 368 -20.89 -1.80 -28.14
C LYS A 368 -22.04 -0.89 -28.62
N GLY A 369 -21.83 0.43 -28.63
CA GLY A 369 -22.78 1.42 -29.14
C GLY A 369 -23.75 1.97 -28.09
N MET A 370 -23.51 1.71 -26.81
CA MET A 370 -24.31 2.28 -25.71
C MET A 370 -24.00 3.76 -25.50
N ASP A 371 -24.98 4.55 -25.03
CA ASP A 371 -24.79 5.96 -24.71
C ASP A 371 -23.68 6.18 -23.68
N LYS A 372 -22.80 7.16 -23.93
CA LYS A 372 -21.64 7.45 -23.08
C LYS A 372 -22.00 7.76 -21.64
N SER A 373 -23.06 8.55 -21.42
CA SER A 373 -23.51 8.91 -20.07
C SER A 373 -24.10 7.71 -19.34
N LEU A 374 -24.86 6.87 -20.03
CA LEU A 374 -25.41 5.64 -19.46
C LEU A 374 -24.30 4.63 -19.16
N SER A 375 -23.31 4.45 -20.05
CA SER A 375 -22.15 3.57 -19.82
C SER A 375 -21.34 4.01 -18.60
N PHE A 376 -21.12 5.31 -18.43
CA PHE A 376 -20.48 5.86 -17.22
C PHE A 376 -21.29 5.57 -15.95
N LYS A 377 -22.62 5.79 -15.98
CA LYS A 377 -23.50 5.46 -14.84
C LYS A 377 -23.48 3.97 -14.50
N THR A 378 -23.47 3.11 -15.51
CA THR A 378 -23.35 1.66 -15.35
C THR A 378 -22.04 1.28 -14.67
N MET A 379 -20.91 1.80 -15.15
CA MET A 379 -19.60 1.63 -14.52
C MET A 379 -19.63 2.05 -13.04
N GLU A 380 -20.13 3.25 -12.73
CA GLU A 380 -20.17 3.77 -11.35
C GLU A 380 -21.13 2.99 -10.44
N SER A 381 -22.20 2.40 -10.99
CA SER A 381 -23.12 1.54 -10.25
C SER A 381 -22.46 0.21 -9.88
N VAL A 382 -21.85 -0.46 -10.87
CA VAL A 382 -21.19 -1.76 -10.70
C VAL A 382 -20.00 -1.68 -9.75
N ARG A 383 -19.11 -0.68 -9.92
CA ARG A 383 -17.92 -0.53 -9.05
C ARG A 383 -18.26 -0.25 -7.58
N LYS A 384 -19.50 0.18 -7.28
CA LYS A 384 -20.01 0.42 -5.92
C LYS A 384 -20.84 -0.75 -5.40
N GLY A 385 -20.92 -1.86 -6.13
CA GLY A 385 -21.72 -3.02 -5.72
C GLY A 385 -23.23 -2.80 -5.75
N LYS A 386 -23.70 -1.77 -6.46
CA LYS A 386 -25.13 -1.45 -6.58
C LYS A 386 -25.85 -2.27 -7.66
N GLY A 387 -25.10 -3.10 -8.40
CA GLY A 387 -25.61 -3.91 -9.50
C GLY A 387 -26.06 -3.06 -10.69
N LEU A 388 -27.00 -3.61 -11.48
CA LEU A 388 -27.52 -3.01 -12.71
C LEU A 388 -29.00 -2.68 -12.57
N GLN A 389 -29.36 -1.43 -12.85
CA GLN A 389 -30.75 -0.98 -12.93
C GLN A 389 -31.45 -1.53 -14.20
N PRO A 390 -32.79 -1.59 -14.25
CA PRO A 390 -33.52 -2.09 -15.41
C PRO A 390 -33.10 -1.44 -16.73
N GLU A 391 -33.02 -0.11 -16.77
CA GLU A 391 -32.59 0.67 -17.94
C GLU A 391 -31.19 0.28 -18.44
N MET A 392 -30.27 -0.06 -17.52
CA MET A 392 -28.91 -0.47 -17.86
C MET A 392 -28.91 -1.85 -18.50
N LYS A 393 -29.73 -2.78 -17.97
CA LYS A 393 -29.84 -4.14 -18.51
C LYS A 393 -30.47 -4.15 -19.90
N GLU A 394 -31.50 -3.34 -20.11
CA GLU A 394 -32.15 -3.18 -21.41
C GLU A 394 -31.17 -2.63 -22.45
N ALA A 395 -30.47 -1.54 -22.14
CA ALA A 395 -29.47 -0.97 -23.02
C ALA A 395 -28.30 -1.93 -23.32
N MET A 396 -27.84 -2.70 -22.32
CA MET A 396 -26.81 -3.73 -22.53
C MET A 396 -27.29 -4.84 -23.48
N LYS A 397 -28.55 -5.28 -23.34
CA LYS A 397 -29.14 -6.29 -24.24
C LYS A 397 -29.33 -5.77 -25.67
N GLU A 398 -29.82 -4.54 -25.83
CA GLU A 398 -29.95 -3.87 -27.14
C GLU A 398 -28.59 -3.72 -27.83
N ALA A 399 -27.55 -3.41 -27.07
CA ALA A 399 -26.16 -3.33 -27.53
C ALA A 399 -25.48 -4.71 -27.72
N GLN A 400 -26.24 -5.82 -27.59
CA GLN A 400 -25.75 -7.19 -27.75
C GLN A 400 -24.57 -7.52 -26.83
N VAL A 401 -24.61 -7.02 -25.60
CA VAL A 401 -23.67 -7.41 -24.53
C VAL A 401 -23.99 -8.84 -24.09
N PRO A 402 -23.01 -9.76 -24.03
CA PRO A 402 -23.24 -11.14 -23.62
C PRO A 402 -23.81 -11.27 -22.20
N ASP A 403 -24.66 -12.28 -21.97
CA ASP A 403 -25.29 -12.52 -20.67
C ASP A 403 -24.25 -12.73 -19.55
N TRP A 404 -23.15 -13.43 -19.83
CA TRP A 404 -22.08 -13.64 -18.83
C TRP A 404 -21.48 -12.31 -18.33
N TYR A 405 -21.42 -11.29 -19.19
CA TYR A 405 -20.89 -9.97 -18.83
C TYR A 405 -21.86 -9.22 -17.92
N ILE A 406 -23.16 -9.32 -18.21
CA ILE A 406 -24.24 -8.77 -17.36
C ILE A 406 -24.21 -9.45 -15.98
N ASP A 407 -24.09 -10.78 -15.94
CA ASP A 407 -24.03 -11.55 -14.70
C ASP A 407 -22.78 -11.23 -13.88
N SER A 408 -21.63 -11.05 -14.54
CA SER A 408 -20.39 -10.60 -13.90
C SER A 408 -20.56 -9.23 -13.24
N CYS A 409 -21.18 -8.27 -13.93
CA CYS A 409 -21.48 -6.94 -13.40
C CYS A 409 -22.38 -6.97 -12.15
N LEU A 410 -23.29 -7.94 -12.03
CA LEU A 410 -24.18 -8.07 -10.88
C LEU A 410 -23.50 -8.64 -9.63
N LYS A 411 -22.37 -9.35 -9.80
CA LYS A 411 -21.64 -9.97 -8.70
C LYS A 411 -20.73 -8.97 -7.98
N ILE A 412 -19.97 -8.20 -8.74
CA ILE A 412 -18.94 -7.26 -8.26
C ILE A 412 -19.47 -6.38 -7.13
N LYS A 413 -18.78 -6.37 -5.97
CA LYS A 413 -19.12 -5.50 -4.82
C LYS A 413 -18.30 -4.21 -4.77
N TYR A 414 -17.09 -4.27 -5.30
CA TYR A 414 -16.17 -3.14 -5.37
C TYR A 414 -15.17 -3.36 -6.51
N MET A 415 -14.72 -2.30 -7.18
CA MET A 415 -13.75 -2.41 -8.28
C MET A 415 -12.88 -1.14 -8.37
N PHE A 416 -11.58 -1.32 -8.61
CA PHE A 416 -10.63 -0.22 -8.80
C PHE A 416 -10.76 0.51 -10.15
N PRO A 417 -10.38 1.80 -10.22
CA PRO A 417 -10.01 2.44 -11.48
C PRO A 417 -8.65 1.94 -11.99
N LYS A 418 -8.50 1.85 -13.32
CA LYS A 418 -7.27 1.42 -14.00
C LYS A 418 -6.07 2.29 -13.60
N ALA A 419 -6.28 3.59 -13.40
CA ALA A 419 -5.25 4.50 -12.90
C ALA A 419 -4.66 4.10 -11.54
N HIS A 420 -5.51 3.63 -10.61
CA HIS A 420 -5.05 3.17 -9.30
C HIS A 420 -4.25 1.87 -9.44
N ALA A 421 -4.77 0.91 -10.20
CA ALA A 421 -4.07 -0.35 -10.47
C ALA A 421 -2.71 -0.10 -11.16
N ALA A 422 -2.65 0.78 -12.16
CA ALA A 422 -1.41 1.14 -12.84
C ALA A 422 -0.37 1.74 -11.87
N ALA A 423 -0.78 2.71 -11.03
CA ALA A 423 0.10 3.32 -10.05
C ALA A 423 0.69 2.31 -9.06
N TYR A 424 -0.13 1.40 -8.54
CA TYR A 424 0.29 0.38 -7.59
C TYR A 424 1.21 -0.66 -8.23
N VAL A 425 0.90 -1.09 -9.47
CA VAL A 425 1.76 -2.01 -10.21
C VAL A 425 3.10 -1.36 -10.58
N MET A 426 3.14 -0.06 -10.89
CA MET A 426 4.40 0.67 -11.09
C MET A 426 5.26 0.64 -9.82
N MET A 427 4.69 0.85 -8.63
CA MET A 427 5.43 0.74 -7.36
C MET A 427 5.91 -0.69 -7.10
N ALA A 428 5.02 -1.69 -7.26
CA ALA A 428 5.36 -3.10 -7.09
C ALA A 428 6.49 -3.51 -8.04
N TRP A 429 6.46 -3.05 -9.28
CA TRP A 429 7.50 -3.32 -10.28
C TRP A 429 8.84 -2.69 -9.92
N ARG A 430 8.85 -1.42 -9.48
CA ARG A 430 10.08 -0.76 -9.01
C ARG A 430 10.70 -1.52 -7.83
N ILE A 431 9.89 -1.90 -6.84
CA ILE A 431 10.33 -2.72 -5.70
C ILE A 431 10.87 -4.09 -6.17
N ALA A 432 10.18 -4.72 -7.14
CA ALA A 432 10.59 -5.99 -7.71
C ALA A 432 11.94 -5.90 -8.45
N TRP A 433 12.22 -4.78 -9.13
CA TRP A 433 13.51 -4.54 -9.75
C TRP A 433 14.65 -4.55 -8.72
N PHE A 434 14.47 -3.86 -7.59
CA PHE A 434 15.43 -3.94 -6.48
C PHE A 434 15.52 -5.33 -5.87
N LYS A 435 14.41 -6.09 -5.79
CA LYS A 435 14.44 -7.50 -5.34
C LYS A 435 15.35 -8.37 -6.22
N VAL A 436 15.37 -8.14 -7.53
CA VAL A 436 16.19 -8.88 -8.49
C VAL A 436 17.65 -8.44 -8.44
N TYR A 437 17.91 -7.12 -8.49
CA TYR A 437 19.26 -6.58 -8.72
C TYR A 437 19.99 -6.11 -7.45
N TYR A 438 19.26 -5.74 -6.40
CA TYR A 438 19.80 -5.26 -5.12
C TYR A 438 19.13 -5.97 -3.92
N PRO A 439 19.22 -7.31 -3.86
CA PRO A 439 18.39 -8.10 -2.95
C PRO A 439 18.60 -7.78 -1.47
N ALA A 440 19.84 -7.54 -1.02
CA ALA A 440 20.10 -7.16 0.37
C ALA A 440 19.39 -5.85 0.76
N ALA A 441 19.34 -4.86 -0.16
CA ALA A 441 18.61 -3.62 0.05
C ALA A 441 17.10 -3.85 0.09
N PHE A 442 16.57 -4.72 -0.79
CA PHE A 442 15.15 -5.12 -0.76
C PHE A 442 14.75 -5.74 0.58
N TYR A 443 15.49 -6.74 1.06
CA TYR A 443 15.17 -7.42 2.32
C TYR A 443 15.30 -6.46 3.51
N ALA A 444 16.37 -5.66 3.59
CA ALA A 444 16.54 -4.67 4.65
C ALA A 444 15.39 -3.64 4.66
N ALA A 445 14.97 -3.15 3.49
CA ALA A 445 13.84 -2.24 3.37
C ALA A 445 12.54 -2.90 3.83
N TRP A 446 12.30 -4.14 3.42
CA TRP A 446 11.09 -4.88 3.75
C TRP A 446 10.98 -5.15 5.25
N PHE A 447 12.06 -5.65 5.88
CA PHE A 447 12.07 -5.93 7.32
C PHE A 447 11.93 -4.66 8.18
N SER A 448 12.43 -3.52 7.69
CA SER A 448 12.33 -2.24 8.39
C SER A 448 10.93 -1.62 8.36
N ILE A 449 10.15 -1.90 7.31
CA ILE A 449 8.95 -1.11 6.97
C ILE A 449 7.69 -1.97 7.01
N ARG A 450 7.74 -3.20 6.48
CA ARG A 450 6.54 -4.02 6.22
C ARG A 450 6.39 -5.24 7.10
N ALA A 451 7.49 -5.73 7.70
CA ALA A 451 7.40 -6.85 8.62
C ALA A 451 6.43 -6.52 9.76
N LYS A 452 5.63 -7.52 10.15
CA LYS A 452 4.53 -7.35 11.10
C LYS A 452 4.85 -7.93 12.47
N ALA A 453 5.64 -9.00 12.50
CA ALA A 453 6.01 -9.73 13.70
C ALA A 453 7.40 -10.36 13.49
N PHE A 454 8.41 -9.53 13.23
CA PHE A 454 9.79 -9.98 13.07
C PHE A 454 10.43 -10.24 14.44
N SER A 455 11.03 -11.42 14.64
CA SER A 455 11.82 -11.77 15.82
C SER A 455 13.30 -12.01 15.45
N TYR A 456 14.21 -11.33 16.14
CA TYR A 456 15.65 -11.54 16.00
C TYR A 456 16.06 -12.95 16.46
N GLU A 457 15.45 -13.41 17.54
CA GLU A 457 15.70 -14.71 18.14
C GLU A 457 15.33 -15.84 17.19
N ASP A 458 14.21 -15.73 16.49
CA ASP A 458 13.74 -16.82 15.63
C ASP A 458 14.28 -16.71 14.19
N MET A 459 14.55 -15.50 13.70
CA MET A 459 14.90 -15.27 12.28
C MET A 459 16.39 -15.00 12.02
N CYS A 460 17.12 -14.42 12.97
CA CYS A 460 18.48 -13.92 12.73
C CYS A 460 19.60 -14.87 13.18
N GLN A 461 19.27 -16.06 13.71
CA GLN A 461 20.26 -17.04 14.21
C GLN A 461 20.76 -18.02 13.13
N GLY A 462 20.53 -17.71 11.85
CA GLY A 462 20.93 -18.52 10.71
C GLY A 462 19.81 -19.42 10.16
N GLU A 463 20.03 -19.89 8.94
CA GLU A 463 19.08 -20.68 8.15
C GLU A 463 18.58 -21.95 8.85
N ALA A 464 19.48 -22.72 9.46
CA ALA A 464 19.13 -23.97 10.13
C ALA A 464 18.18 -23.74 11.32
N HIS A 465 18.39 -22.65 12.08
CA HIS A 465 17.53 -22.28 13.19
C HIS A 465 16.16 -21.85 12.68
N LEU A 466 16.11 -20.98 11.66
CA LEU A 466 14.88 -20.53 11.03
C LEU A 466 14.03 -21.73 10.59
N HIS A 467 14.61 -22.69 9.87
CA HIS A 467 13.87 -23.88 9.40
C HIS A 467 13.30 -24.71 10.56
N GLN A 468 14.03 -24.84 11.67
CA GLN A 468 13.55 -25.55 12.85
C GLN A 468 12.32 -24.84 13.46
N VAL A 469 12.35 -23.52 13.59
CA VAL A 469 11.22 -22.74 14.12
C VAL A 469 10.02 -22.79 13.17
N MET A 470 10.25 -22.64 11.87
CA MET A 470 9.20 -22.75 10.87
C MET A 470 8.54 -24.14 10.87
N GLU A 471 9.31 -25.20 11.10
CA GLU A 471 8.77 -26.57 11.20
C GLU A 471 7.92 -26.74 12.47
N ASP A 472 8.34 -26.20 13.62
CA ASP A 472 7.48 -26.15 14.82
C ASP A 472 6.15 -25.47 14.54
N PHE A 473 6.19 -24.27 13.95
CA PHE A 473 5.00 -23.48 13.67
C PHE A 473 4.05 -24.22 12.71
N ARG A 474 4.59 -24.92 11.70
CA ARG A 474 3.80 -25.75 10.78
C ARG A 474 3.18 -26.96 11.47
N ASN A 475 3.89 -27.60 12.38
CA ASN A 475 3.41 -28.77 13.12
C ASN A 475 2.24 -28.41 14.05
N ARG A 476 2.20 -27.19 14.58
CA ARG A 476 1.13 -26.69 15.44
C ARG A 476 0.28 -25.59 14.80
N LYS A 477 0.13 -25.61 13.47
CA LYS A 477 -0.55 -24.56 12.68
C LYS A 477 -1.95 -24.14 13.20
N ASP A 478 -2.69 -25.08 13.77
CA ASP A 478 -4.07 -24.87 14.26
C ASP A 478 -4.10 -24.24 15.67
N GLU A 479 -2.95 -24.19 16.34
CA GLU A 479 -2.73 -23.63 17.67
C GLU A 479 -1.96 -22.30 17.65
N LEU A 480 -1.52 -21.86 16.47
CA LEU A 480 -0.79 -20.60 16.33
C LEU A 480 -1.64 -19.41 16.78
N THR A 481 -1.01 -18.54 17.57
CA THR A 481 -1.55 -17.21 17.83
C THR A 481 -1.53 -16.37 16.56
N ASN A 482 -2.29 -15.27 16.54
CA ASN A 482 -2.25 -14.34 15.41
C ASN A 482 -0.85 -13.76 15.18
N THR A 483 -0.06 -13.55 16.24
CA THR A 483 1.31 -13.03 16.13
C THR A 483 2.21 -14.05 15.47
N GLU A 484 2.18 -15.31 15.91
CA GLU A 484 2.99 -16.39 15.33
C GLU A 484 2.59 -16.69 13.87
N ALA A 485 1.31 -16.53 13.53
CA ALA A 485 0.87 -16.65 12.14
C ALA A 485 1.41 -15.52 11.25
N LEU A 486 1.53 -14.30 11.77
CA LEU A 486 2.17 -13.16 11.07
C LEU A 486 3.68 -13.35 10.99
N GLU A 487 4.28 -13.85 12.06
CA GLU A 487 5.69 -14.16 12.13
C GLU A 487 6.07 -15.23 11.10
N LEU A 488 5.28 -16.31 10.97
CA LEU A 488 5.47 -17.30 9.91
C LEU A 488 5.41 -16.69 8.50
N GLN A 489 4.60 -15.64 8.29
CA GLN A 489 4.56 -14.93 7.02
C GLN A 489 5.86 -14.16 6.76
N ASP A 490 6.40 -13.49 7.79
CA ASP A 490 7.67 -12.76 7.70
C ASP A 490 8.85 -13.74 7.51
N MET A 491 8.83 -14.89 8.21
CA MET A 491 9.83 -15.97 8.10
C MET A 491 9.97 -16.50 6.68
N ARG A 492 8.89 -16.57 5.88
CA ARG A 492 8.97 -17.01 4.47
C ARG A 492 9.87 -16.12 3.63
N LEU A 493 9.91 -14.81 3.92
CA LEU A 493 10.80 -13.90 3.20
C LEU A 493 12.24 -14.01 3.70
N VAL A 494 12.44 -14.34 4.98
CA VAL A 494 13.76 -14.65 5.55
C VAL A 494 14.32 -15.96 4.97
N GLU A 495 13.48 -16.99 4.82
CA GLU A 495 13.82 -18.26 4.14
C GLU A 495 14.29 -17.98 2.70
N GLU A 496 13.52 -17.19 1.94
CA GLU A 496 13.91 -16.75 0.59
C GLU A 496 15.24 -15.97 0.59
N MET A 497 15.48 -15.13 1.60
CA MET A 497 16.72 -14.37 1.72
C MET A 497 17.93 -15.28 1.95
N TYR A 498 17.85 -16.21 2.91
CA TYR A 498 18.94 -17.15 3.21
C TYR A 498 19.25 -18.06 2.03
N GLU A 499 18.22 -18.58 1.36
CA GLU A 499 18.37 -19.44 0.17
C GLU A 499 19.04 -18.70 -1.00
N ARG A 500 18.98 -17.36 -1.01
CA ARG A 500 19.73 -16.50 -1.96
C ARG A 500 21.14 -16.17 -1.50
N GLY A 501 21.61 -16.76 -0.41
CA GLY A 501 22.95 -16.56 0.16
C GLY A 501 23.15 -15.23 0.87
N ILE A 502 22.07 -14.58 1.30
CA ILE A 502 22.14 -13.32 2.06
C ILE A 502 21.93 -13.64 3.53
N GLU A 503 22.81 -13.14 4.37
CA GLU A 503 22.84 -13.45 5.79
C GLU A 503 22.59 -12.21 6.64
N PHE A 504 22.01 -12.41 7.82
CA PHE A 504 22.12 -11.42 8.88
C PHE A 504 23.52 -11.44 9.48
N MET A 505 24.00 -10.26 9.87
CA MET A 505 25.12 -10.17 10.79
C MET A 505 24.64 -10.26 12.24
N PRO A 506 25.48 -10.74 13.17
CA PRO A 506 25.19 -10.65 14.59
C PRO A 506 24.85 -9.21 14.97
N LEU A 507 23.82 -9.03 15.80
CA LEU A 507 23.40 -7.70 16.22
C LEU A 507 24.52 -7.02 17.00
N ASP A 508 24.84 -5.78 16.63
CA ASP A 508 25.84 -4.95 17.31
C ASP A 508 25.16 -3.69 17.83
N LEU A 509 25.11 -3.56 19.17
CA LEU A 509 24.46 -2.43 19.86
C LEU A 509 25.02 -1.06 19.46
N PHE A 510 26.29 -0.98 19.04
CA PHE A 510 26.93 0.31 18.69
C PHE A 510 26.67 0.73 17.25
N ARG A 511 26.17 -0.18 16.42
CA ARG A 511 25.96 0.06 14.99
C ARG A 511 24.49 0.00 14.60
N ALA A 512 23.73 -0.89 15.24
CA ALA A 512 22.33 -1.13 14.94
C ALA A 512 21.49 0.13 15.16
N LYS A 513 20.51 0.33 14.28
CA LYS A 513 19.50 1.38 14.42
C LYS A 513 18.34 0.91 15.26
N ALA A 514 17.65 1.86 15.88
CA ALA A 514 16.48 1.56 16.69
C ALA A 514 15.40 0.82 15.89
N ARG A 515 15.08 1.30 14.69
CA ARG A 515 13.97 0.78 13.86
C ARG A 515 14.42 0.12 12.55
N SER A 516 15.46 0.64 11.92
CA SER A 516 15.81 0.26 10.54
C SER A 516 16.86 -0.84 10.51
N PHE A 517 16.63 -1.87 9.72
CA PHE A 517 17.68 -2.78 9.29
C PHE A 517 18.64 -2.03 8.36
N GLN A 518 19.91 -2.45 8.31
CA GLN A 518 20.92 -1.81 7.48
C GLN A 518 21.64 -2.83 6.60
N VAL A 519 22.05 -2.40 5.41
CA VAL A 519 22.95 -3.20 4.58
C VAL A 519 24.38 -2.78 4.90
N ILE A 520 25.20 -3.72 5.37
CA ILE A 520 26.61 -3.48 5.69
C ILE A 520 27.45 -4.65 5.19
N ASP A 521 28.46 -4.36 4.36
CA ASP A 521 29.38 -5.36 3.78
C ASP A 521 28.66 -6.53 3.09
N GLY A 522 27.51 -6.24 2.45
CA GLY A 522 26.67 -7.24 1.77
C GLY A 522 25.79 -8.09 2.69
N LYS A 523 25.88 -7.93 4.01
CA LYS A 523 25.01 -8.56 5.01
C LYS A 523 23.98 -7.58 5.55
N ILE A 524 22.99 -8.09 6.28
CA ILE A 524 21.95 -7.28 6.90
C ILE A 524 22.17 -7.17 8.41
N MET A 525 22.33 -5.96 8.92
CA MET A 525 22.30 -5.66 10.36
C MET A 525 20.84 -5.59 10.82
N PRO A 526 20.43 -6.44 11.78
CA PRO A 526 19.10 -6.34 12.38
C PRO A 526 18.91 -5.05 13.18
N SER A 527 17.66 -4.59 13.28
CA SER A 527 17.33 -3.43 14.11
C SER A 527 17.24 -3.80 15.59
N LEU A 528 17.32 -2.83 16.49
CA LEU A 528 17.09 -3.09 17.91
C LEU A 528 15.63 -3.52 18.17
N GLN A 529 14.67 -2.95 17.43
CA GLN A 529 13.25 -3.30 17.54
C GLN A 529 12.89 -4.71 17.06
N SER A 530 13.78 -5.41 16.35
CA SER A 530 13.53 -6.82 16.05
C SER A 530 13.74 -7.76 17.24
N ILE A 531 14.32 -7.29 18.35
CA ILE A 531 14.47 -8.10 19.57
C ILE A 531 13.13 -8.24 20.26
N ASP A 532 12.75 -9.45 20.64
CA ASP A 532 11.47 -9.69 21.31
C ASP A 532 11.34 -8.90 22.61
N GLY A 533 10.23 -8.17 22.75
CA GLY A 533 9.96 -7.31 23.89
C GLY A 533 10.68 -5.96 23.87
N MET A 534 11.47 -5.66 22.82
CA MET A 534 12.10 -4.35 22.63
C MET A 534 11.10 -3.31 22.10
N GLY A 535 10.60 -2.46 23.00
CA GLY A 535 9.73 -1.35 22.61
C GLY A 535 10.47 -0.22 21.88
N PRO A 536 9.79 0.59 21.04
CA PRO A 536 10.42 1.68 20.28
C PRO A 536 11.18 2.71 21.12
N ILE A 537 10.66 3.05 22.31
CA ILE A 537 11.30 4.01 23.22
C ILE A 537 12.63 3.46 23.74
N ALA A 538 12.67 2.19 24.14
CA ALA A 538 13.88 1.54 24.63
C ALA A 538 14.94 1.43 23.52
N ALA A 539 14.53 1.02 22.32
CA ALA A 539 15.43 0.94 21.16
C ALA A 539 16.06 2.31 20.82
N ILE A 540 15.27 3.39 20.80
CA ILE A 540 15.77 4.75 20.56
C ILE A 540 16.73 5.19 21.67
N ALA A 541 16.42 4.88 22.93
CA ALA A 541 17.27 5.24 24.05
C ALA A 541 18.62 4.51 24.01
N ILE A 542 18.64 3.25 23.58
CA ILE A 542 19.88 2.49 23.35
C ILE A 542 20.69 3.13 22.21
N GLU A 543 20.08 3.36 21.04
CA GLU A 543 20.75 3.98 19.89
C GLU A 543 21.36 5.35 20.24
N GLU A 544 20.70 6.13 21.10
CA GLU A 544 21.24 7.41 21.56
C GLU A 544 22.37 7.23 22.57
N ALA A 545 22.22 6.32 23.55
CA ALA A 545 23.19 6.11 24.61
C ALA A 545 24.55 5.60 24.07
N VAL A 546 24.54 4.73 23.05
CA VAL A 546 25.77 4.17 22.47
C VAL A 546 26.65 5.22 21.78
N LYS A 547 26.09 6.38 21.38
CA LYS A 547 26.88 7.51 20.85
C LYS A 547 27.85 8.09 21.88
N GLY A 548 27.56 7.87 23.17
CA GLY A 548 28.43 8.25 24.29
C GLY A 548 29.64 7.33 24.49
N GLY A 549 29.80 6.29 23.68
CA GLY A 549 30.88 5.31 23.78
C GLY A 549 30.49 4.05 24.56
N SER A 550 31.49 3.22 24.86
CA SER A 550 31.31 1.93 25.55
C SER A 550 30.79 2.09 26.99
N PHE A 551 30.12 1.06 27.48
CA PHE A 551 29.63 0.96 28.86
C PHE A 551 30.62 0.14 29.70
N LEU A 552 30.77 0.48 30.98
CA LEU A 552 31.65 -0.21 31.91
C LEU A 552 30.92 -1.37 32.62
N SER A 553 29.61 -1.27 32.78
CA SER A 553 28.77 -2.31 33.40
C SER A 553 27.33 -2.30 32.90
N ARG A 554 26.60 -3.37 33.22
CA ARG A 554 25.16 -3.49 32.92
C ARG A 554 24.32 -2.45 33.68
N ASP A 555 24.72 -2.12 34.90
CA ASP A 555 24.05 -1.07 35.70
C ASP A 555 24.20 0.31 35.03
N GLU A 556 25.39 0.65 34.53
CA GLU A 556 25.61 1.89 33.79
C GLU A 556 24.81 1.92 32.48
N PHE A 557 24.80 0.81 31.74
CA PHE A 557 23.98 0.69 30.53
C PHE A 557 22.50 0.97 30.84
N ARG A 558 21.97 0.35 31.89
CA ARG A 558 20.57 0.53 32.31
C ARG A 558 20.29 1.96 32.75
N GLU A 559 21.20 2.58 33.49
CA GLU A 559 21.03 3.97 33.95
C GLU A 559 20.97 4.94 32.76
N LYS A 560 21.90 4.80 31.81
CA LYS A 560 21.97 5.67 30.62
C LYS A 560 20.80 5.46 29.66
N THR A 561 20.37 4.21 29.47
CA THR A 561 19.28 3.87 28.53
C THR A 561 17.89 3.96 29.14
N LYS A 562 17.79 3.87 30.47
CA LYS A 562 16.53 3.72 31.22
C LYS A 562 15.69 2.53 30.76
N CYS A 563 16.34 1.50 30.22
CA CYS A 563 15.65 0.30 29.77
C CYS A 563 14.98 -0.45 30.96
N PRO A 564 13.76 -0.98 30.77
CA PRO A 564 13.11 -1.85 31.75
C PRO A 564 13.96 -3.10 32.03
N GLN A 565 13.81 -3.68 33.22
CA GLN A 565 14.56 -4.90 33.59
C GLN A 565 14.35 -6.04 32.59
N ALA A 566 13.11 -6.23 32.10
CA ALA A 566 12.82 -7.26 31.11
C ALA A 566 13.65 -7.12 29.82
N VAL A 567 13.92 -5.88 29.38
CA VAL A 567 14.78 -5.62 28.21
C VAL A 567 16.24 -5.93 28.54
N MET A 568 16.71 -5.58 29.74
CA MET A 568 18.06 -5.90 30.20
C MET A 568 18.31 -7.41 30.28
N ASP A 569 17.33 -8.14 30.82
CA ASP A 569 17.36 -9.60 30.93
C ASP A 569 17.44 -10.22 29.53
N LYS A 570 16.58 -9.76 28.61
CA LYS A 570 16.57 -10.24 27.23
C LYS A 570 17.89 -9.96 26.50
N LEU A 571 18.44 -8.75 26.59
CA LEU A 571 19.73 -8.41 25.98
C LEU A 571 20.89 -9.26 26.53
N THR A 572 20.80 -9.66 27.80
CA THR A 572 21.77 -10.57 28.43
C THR A 572 21.60 -11.99 27.92
N GLU A 573 20.36 -12.48 27.85
CA GLU A 573 20.00 -13.81 27.35
C GLU A 573 20.53 -14.05 25.93
N ILE A 574 20.35 -13.08 25.04
CA ILE A 574 20.84 -13.14 23.64
C ILE A 574 22.32 -12.77 23.47
N GLY A 575 23.04 -12.56 24.58
CA GLY A 575 24.49 -12.41 24.60
C GLY A 575 25.04 -11.00 24.39
N LEU A 576 24.21 -9.98 24.14
CA LEU A 576 24.65 -8.62 23.78
C LEU A 576 25.23 -7.83 24.95
N LEU A 577 24.92 -8.22 26.20
CA LEU A 577 25.50 -7.63 27.42
C LEU A 577 26.39 -8.62 28.19
N SER A 578 26.72 -9.77 27.60
CA SER A 578 27.43 -10.85 28.28
C SER A 578 28.84 -10.48 28.71
N GLU A 579 29.53 -9.62 27.94
CA GLU A 579 30.89 -9.16 28.26
C GLU A 579 30.95 -8.07 29.33
N LEU A 580 29.81 -7.45 29.66
CA LEU A 580 29.75 -6.41 30.69
C LEU A 580 29.58 -7.04 32.08
N PRO A 581 30.40 -6.62 33.08
CA PRO A 581 30.16 -6.99 34.47
C PRO A 581 28.85 -6.38 34.98
N GLN A 582 28.29 -6.96 36.04
CA GLN A 582 27.02 -6.47 36.59
C GLN A 582 27.13 -5.01 37.04
N SER A 583 28.15 -4.69 37.84
CA SER A 583 28.38 -3.35 38.39
C SER A 583 29.85 -2.93 38.24
N ASN A 584 30.08 -1.62 38.27
CA ASN A 584 31.44 -1.06 38.35
C ASN A 584 31.99 -1.30 39.76
N GLN A 585 33.17 -1.92 39.88
CA GLN A 585 33.83 -2.12 41.17
C GLN A 585 34.55 -0.86 41.69
N ILE A 586 34.72 0.16 40.85
CA ILE A 586 35.39 1.43 41.17
C ILE A 586 34.66 2.57 40.43
N SER A 587 34.21 3.60 41.15
CA SER A 587 33.72 4.86 40.58
C SER A 587 34.84 5.90 40.61
N ILE A 588 35.07 6.60 39.50
CA ILE A 588 36.11 7.65 39.42
C ILE A 588 35.82 8.84 40.36
N PHE A 589 34.57 9.00 40.82
CA PHE A 589 34.21 10.01 41.81
C PHE A 589 34.43 9.56 43.26
N ASP A 590 34.72 8.28 43.49
CA ASP A 590 35.03 7.70 44.81
C ASP A 590 36.56 7.60 45.07
N LEU A 591 37.38 7.99 44.08
CA LEU A 591 38.83 8.17 44.15
C LEU A 591 39.16 9.67 44.24
#